data_AF-A0A657B4B8-F1
#
_entry.id   AF-A0A657B4B8-F1
#
_cell.length_a   1.000
_cell.length_b   1.000
_cell.length_c   1.000
_cell.angle_alpha   90.00
_cell.angle_beta   90.00
_cell.angle_gamma   90.00
#
_symmetry.space_group_name_H-M   'P 1'
#
loop_
_entity.id
_entity.type
_entity.pdbx_description
1 polymer ?
#
loop_
_entity_poly.entity_id
_entity_poly.type
_entity_poly.pdbx_seq_one_letter_code
_entity_poly.pdbx_strand_id
1 'polypeptide(L)'
;MYFSEKKSKREPWNKGKLVGQKLPLKQEHIWAIRTRLEMAGKLRDLALFNLALDSKLRGCDLVKLMVRDIARNSEVMVRAQVIQQKTQHPVVFEITRKTRETIANWIESRSLSSLEYLFPSRSKLGGHITTRHYGRIVKSWVTSIDLDP
;
A
#
# COMPACT_ATOMS: atom_id res chain seq x y z
N MET A 1 -1.24 -49.52 20.30
CA MET A 1 -2.16 -48.36 20.41
C MET A 1 -1.34 -47.09 20.27
N TYR A 2 -1.50 -46.34 19.17
CA TYR A 2 -0.81 -45.06 18.97
C TYR A 2 -1.60 -43.93 19.64
N PHE A 3 -1.01 -43.28 20.64
CA PHE A 3 -1.55 -42.06 21.23
C PHE A 3 -1.24 -40.88 20.29
N SER A 4 -2.28 -40.26 19.74
CA SER A 4 -2.18 -39.02 18.97
C SER A 4 -2.21 -37.84 19.94
N GLU A 5 -1.08 -37.13 20.08
CA GLU A 5 -1.00 -35.90 20.86
C GLU A 5 -1.88 -34.81 20.22
N LYS A 6 -2.94 -34.42 20.95
CA LYS A 6 -3.76 -33.25 20.59
C LYS A 6 -2.91 -31.98 20.69
N LYS A 7 -2.55 -31.39 19.54
CA LYS A 7 -1.96 -30.05 19.49
C LYS A 7 -2.88 -29.03 20.19
N SER A 8 -2.37 -28.42 21.26
CA SER A 8 -3.00 -27.30 21.94
C SER A 8 -3.35 -26.19 20.95
N LYS A 9 -4.60 -25.72 20.98
CA LYS A 9 -5.06 -24.59 20.16
C LYS A 9 -4.33 -23.34 20.64
N ARG A 10 -3.47 -22.77 19.77
CA ARG A 10 -2.79 -21.49 20.05
C ARG A 10 -3.82 -20.41 20.32
N GLU A 11 -3.82 -19.89 21.54
CA GLU A 11 -4.67 -18.76 21.88
C GLU A 11 -4.13 -17.47 21.22
N PRO A 12 -5.01 -16.62 20.66
CA PRO A 12 -4.60 -15.32 20.15
C PRO A 12 -3.96 -14.46 21.25
N TRP A 13 -2.91 -13.69 20.93
CA TRP A 13 -2.18 -12.81 21.87
C TRP A 13 -3.07 -11.75 22.55
N ASN A 14 -4.23 -11.50 21.96
CA ASN A 14 -5.24 -10.53 22.38
C ASN A 14 -6.50 -11.16 22.99
N LYS A 15 -6.54 -12.49 23.21
CA LYS A 15 -7.69 -13.15 23.83
C LYS A 15 -7.93 -12.55 25.22
N GLY A 16 -9.14 -12.02 25.45
CA GLY A 16 -9.51 -11.34 26.69
C GLY A 16 -8.96 -9.92 26.87
N LYS A 17 -8.25 -9.36 25.87
CA LYS A 17 -7.75 -7.98 25.92
C LYS A 17 -8.64 -7.06 25.08
N LEU A 18 -9.15 -5.98 25.67
CA LEU A 18 -9.76 -4.88 24.93
C LEU A 18 -8.66 -4.12 24.19
N VAL A 19 -8.38 -4.53 22.95
CA VAL A 19 -7.48 -3.78 22.07
C VAL A 19 -8.28 -2.64 21.45
N GLY A 20 -8.02 -1.42 21.92
CA GLY A 20 -8.65 -0.22 21.38
C GLY A 20 -8.28 0.05 19.92
N GLN A 21 -8.97 1.00 19.30
CA GLN A 21 -8.64 1.47 17.96
C GLN A 21 -7.21 2.02 17.93
N LYS A 22 -6.40 1.61 16.94
CA LYS A 22 -5.09 2.21 16.72
C LYS A 22 -5.24 3.69 16.35
N LEU A 23 -4.41 4.55 16.95
CA LEU A 23 -4.43 5.97 16.66
C LEU A 23 -4.02 6.24 15.20
N PRO A 24 -4.69 7.18 14.51
CA PRO A 24 -4.28 7.57 13.16
C PRO A 24 -2.92 8.29 13.18
N LEU A 25 -2.21 8.23 12.06
CA LEU A 25 -0.97 9.00 11.89
C LEU A 25 -1.28 10.50 11.90
N LYS A 26 -0.48 11.26 12.65
CA LYS A 26 -0.50 12.72 12.62
C LYS A 26 0.19 13.26 11.37
N GLN A 27 -0.05 14.52 11.04
CA GLN A 27 0.58 15.18 9.91
C GLN A 27 2.12 15.20 10.01
N GLU A 28 2.65 15.42 11.22
CA GLU A 28 4.10 15.34 11.50
C GLU A 28 4.69 13.96 11.19
N HIS A 29 3.96 12.88 11.52
CA HIS A 29 4.37 11.51 11.22
C HIS A 29 4.36 11.24 9.71
N ILE A 30 3.33 11.73 9.00
CA ILE A 30 3.23 11.59 7.54
C ILE A 30 4.40 12.30 6.85
N TRP A 31 4.75 13.50 7.31
CA TRP A 31 5.88 14.25 6.79
C TRP A 31 7.20 13.52 7.06
N ALA A 32 7.42 13.06 8.30
CA ALA A 32 8.62 12.32 8.67
C ALA A 32 8.81 11.02 7.85
N ILE A 33 7.74 10.25 7.61
CA ILE A 33 7.79 9.06 6.76
C ILE A 33 8.17 9.45 5.33
N ARG A 34 7.49 10.46 4.77
CA ARG A 34 7.73 10.91 3.40
C ARG A 34 9.17 11.36 3.19
N THR A 35 9.69 12.20 4.08
CA THR A 35 11.06 12.70 4.03
C THR A 35 12.08 11.56 4.10
N ARG A 36 11.89 10.59 5.01
CA ARG A 36 12.77 9.41 5.09
C ARG A 36 12.74 8.55 3.83
N LEU A 37 11.57 8.39 3.19
CA LEU A 37 11.44 7.65 1.92
C LEU A 37 12.12 8.39 0.75
N GLU A 38 11.98 9.71 0.70
CA GLU A 38 12.63 10.58 -0.30
C GLU A 38 14.15 10.53 -0.17
N MET A 39 14.69 10.76 1.05
CA MET A 39 16.14 10.72 1.31
C MET A 39 16.76 9.35 1.02
N ALA A 40 16.01 8.27 1.25
CA ALA A 40 16.48 6.91 0.97
C ALA A 40 16.34 6.50 -0.51
N GLY A 41 15.81 7.36 -1.38
CA GLY A 41 15.62 7.06 -2.80
C GLY A 41 14.65 5.90 -3.06
N LYS A 42 13.73 5.60 -2.13
CA LYS A 42 12.82 4.44 -2.24
C LYS A 42 11.62 4.75 -3.13
N LEU A 43 11.83 4.88 -4.44
CA LEU A 43 10.83 5.32 -5.43
C LEU A 43 9.48 4.57 -5.33
N ARG A 44 9.51 3.23 -5.34
CA ARG A 44 8.29 2.40 -5.24
C ARG A 44 7.50 2.70 -3.97
N ASP A 45 8.21 2.73 -2.85
CA ASP A 45 7.58 2.89 -1.53
C ASP A 45 7.03 4.32 -1.38
N LEU A 46 7.75 5.32 -1.89
CA LEU A 46 7.30 6.71 -1.92
C LEU A 46 6.03 6.88 -2.78
N ALA A 47 6.00 6.31 -3.99
CA ALA A 47 4.83 6.33 -4.86
C ALA A 47 3.62 5.62 -4.21
N LEU A 48 3.85 4.45 -3.59
CA LEU A 48 2.82 3.71 -2.87
C LEU A 48 2.27 4.48 -1.66
N PHE A 49 3.15 5.11 -0.87
CA PHE A 49 2.78 5.91 0.29
C PHE A 49 1.94 7.12 -0.10
N ASN A 50 2.40 7.90 -1.08
CA ASN A 50 1.70 9.09 -1.55
C ASN A 50 0.31 8.74 -2.14
N LEU A 51 0.24 7.71 -2.98
CA LEU A 51 -1.04 7.27 -3.56
C LEU A 51 -2.02 6.73 -2.52
N ALA A 52 -1.53 6.03 -1.49
CA ALA A 52 -2.38 5.54 -0.39
C ALA A 52 -3.05 6.69 0.37
N LEU A 53 -2.33 7.80 0.60
CA LEU A 53 -2.87 8.97 1.29
C LEU A 53 -3.91 9.72 0.46
N ASP A 54 -3.60 9.93 -0.82
CA ASP A 54 -4.48 10.66 -1.74
C ASP A 54 -5.79 9.87 -1.98
N SER A 55 -5.65 8.59 -2.32
CA SER A 55 -6.77 7.73 -2.72
C SER A 55 -7.61 7.20 -1.55
N LYS A 56 -7.00 7.04 -0.37
CA LYS A 56 -7.62 6.43 0.82
C LYS A 56 -8.27 5.07 0.55
N LEU A 57 -7.78 4.36 -0.48
CA LEU A 57 -8.29 3.05 -0.85
C LEU A 57 -7.97 2.01 0.22
N ARG A 58 -8.78 0.95 0.27
CA ARG A 58 -8.44 -0.22 1.08
C ARG A 58 -7.17 -0.85 0.51
N GLY A 59 -6.34 -1.41 1.40
CA GLY A 59 -5.09 -2.04 0.97
C GLY A 59 -5.28 -3.11 -0.12
N CYS A 60 -6.38 -3.86 -0.10
CA CYS A 60 -6.68 -4.85 -1.14
C CYS A 60 -7.07 -4.26 -2.50
N ASP A 61 -7.62 -3.03 -2.53
CA ASP A 61 -7.93 -2.29 -3.75
C ASP A 61 -6.66 -1.59 -4.27
N LEU A 62 -5.92 -0.92 -3.37
CA LEU A 62 -4.67 -0.21 -3.68
C LEU A 62 -3.63 -1.10 -4.37
N VAL A 63 -3.38 -2.29 -3.83
CA VAL A 63 -2.34 -3.19 -4.40
C VAL A 63 -2.74 -3.76 -5.76
N LYS A 64 -4.02 -3.70 -6.14
CA LYS A 64 -4.52 -4.24 -7.41
C LYS A 64 -4.60 -3.20 -8.52
N LEU A 65 -4.28 -1.94 -8.25
CA LEU A 65 -4.26 -0.90 -9.27
C LEU A 65 -3.29 -1.28 -10.39
N MET A 66 -3.75 -1.13 -11.62
CA MET A 66 -2.94 -1.18 -12.82
C MET A 66 -2.53 0.22 -13.24
N VAL A 67 -1.50 0.32 -14.08
CA VAL A 67 -1.03 1.62 -14.60
C VAL A 67 -2.16 2.35 -15.33
N ARG A 68 -2.95 1.65 -16.16
CA ARG A 68 -4.11 2.21 -16.87
C ARG A 68 -5.21 2.81 -15.99
N ASP A 69 -5.28 2.41 -14.72
CA ASP A 69 -6.31 2.91 -13.80
C ASP A 69 -6.00 4.35 -13.36
N ILE A 70 -4.73 4.77 -13.45
CA ILE A 70 -4.24 6.05 -12.94
C ILE A 70 -3.44 6.88 -13.94
N ALA A 71 -3.02 6.30 -15.08
CA ALA A 71 -2.22 6.96 -16.09
C ALA A 71 -2.74 6.66 -17.51
N ARG A 72 -2.63 7.64 -18.40
CA ARG A 72 -2.99 7.55 -19.83
C ARG A 72 -1.93 8.26 -20.65
N ASN A 73 -1.56 7.70 -21.81
CA ASN A 73 -0.56 8.29 -22.72
C ASN A 73 0.73 8.73 -22.01
N SER A 74 1.22 7.91 -21.08
CA SER A 74 2.40 8.17 -20.26
C SER A 74 2.29 9.32 -19.25
N GLU A 75 1.11 9.91 -19.06
CA GLU A 75 0.85 10.93 -18.04
C GLU A 75 -0.04 10.38 -16.91
N VAL A 76 0.32 10.65 -15.66
CA VAL A 76 -0.52 10.32 -14.50
C VAL A 76 -1.69 11.30 -14.44
N MET A 77 -2.92 10.78 -14.37
CA MET A 77 -4.12 11.60 -14.37
C MET A 77 -4.25 12.43 -13.09
N VAL A 78 -4.92 13.58 -13.16
CA VAL A 78 -5.27 14.40 -11.99
C VAL A 78 -6.33 13.73 -11.11
N ARG A 79 -7.20 12.92 -11.71
CA ARG A 79 -8.24 12.14 -11.03
C ARG A 79 -8.26 10.73 -11.57
N ALA A 80 -8.52 9.77 -10.70
CA ALA A 80 -8.72 8.38 -11.05
C ALA A 80 -10.03 7.86 -10.45
N GLN A 81 -10.61 6.85 -11.10
CA GLN A 81 -11.83 6.18 -10.66
C GLN A 81 -11.58 4.68 -10.57
N VAL A 82 -11.90 4.10 -9.42
CA VAL A 82 -11.68 2.67 -9.16
C VAL A 82 -12.93 2.07 -8.53
N ILE A 83 -13.32 0.88 -8.97
CA ILE A 83 -14.43 0.14 -8.35
C ILE A 83 -13.89 -0.56 -7.10
N GLN A 84 -14.44 -0.24 -5.93
CA GLN A 84 -14.03 -0.89 -4.69
C GLN A 84 -14.58 -2.32 -4.62
N GLN A 85 -13.72 -3.29 -4.32
CA GLN A 85 -14.12 -4.71 -4.29
C GLN A 85 -15.22 -5.00 -3.28
N LYS A 86 -15.16 -4.37 -2.10
CA LYS A 86 -16.12 -4.67 -1.02
C LYS A 86 -17.52 -4.20 -1.34
N THR A 87 -17.64 -3.00 -1.89
CA THR A 87 -18.94 -2.35 -2.09
C THR A 87 -19.43 -2.46 -3.52
N GLN A 88 -18.57 -2.77 -4.49
CA GLN A 88 -18.86 -2.71 -5.93
C GLN A 88 -19.28 -1.31 -6.41
N HIS A 89 -18.92 -0.27 -5.66
CA HIS A 89 -19.20 1.11 -6.02
C HIS A 89 -17.94 1.80 -6.57
N PRO A 90 -18.09 2.69 -7.58
CA PRO A 90 -16.99 3.51 -8.05
C PRO A 90 -16.60 4.54 -6.98
N VAL A 91 -15.30 4.71 -6.78
CA VAL A 91 -14.73 5.78 -5.97
C VAL A 91 -13.80 6.59 -6.84
N VAL A 92 -14.05 7.89 -6.88
CA VAL A 92 -13.20 8.88 -7.55
C VAL A 92 -12.31 9.54 -6.51
N PHE A 93 -11.03 9.70 -6.81
CA PHE A 93 -10.10 10.42 -5.96
C PHE A 93 -9.16 11.30 -6.80
N GLU A 94 -8.70 12.39 -6.18
CA GLU A 94 -7.70 13.27 -6.77
C GLU A 94 -6.29 12.74 -6.49
N ILE A 95 -5.41 12.87 -7.47
CA ILE A 95 -3.99 12.53 -7.35
C ILE A 95 -3.24 13.85 -7.35
N THR A 96 -2.65 14.21 -6.21
CA THR A 96 -1.93 15.49 -6.06
C THR A 96 -0.73 15.55 -7.00
N ARG A 97 -0.27 16.76 -7.34
CA ARG A 97 0.89 16.94 -8.23
C ARG A 97 2.12 16.15 -7.76
N LYS A 98 2.44 16.22 -6.46
CA LYS A 98 3.57 15.50 -5.87
C LYS A 98 3.42 13.97 -6.01
N THR A 99 2.21 13.45 -5.82
CA THR A 99 1.92 12.02 -6.03
C THR A 99 2.10 11.64 -7.50
N ARG A 100 1.60 12.45 -8.45
CA ARG A 100 1.77 12.24 -9.89
C ARG A 100 3.24 12.15 -10.29
N GLU A 101 4.08 13.07 -9.82
CA GLU A 101 5.51 13.07 -10.07
C GLU A 101 6.17 11.78 -9.54
N THR A 102 5.87 11.38 -8.30
CA THR A 102 6.44 10.14 -7.73
C THR A 102 5.98 8.86 -8.43
N ILE A 103 4.73 8.83 -8.91
CA ILE A 103 4.19 7.72 -9.69
C ILE A 103 4.84 7.68 -11.08
N ALA A 104 4.98 8.81 -11.75
CA ALA A 104 5.61 8.89 -13.08
C ALA A 104 7.05 8.37 -13.02
N ASN A 105 7.83 8.85 -12.06
CA ASN A 105 9.21 8.38 -11.83
C ASN A 105 9.26 6.86 -11.56
N TRP A 106 8.27 6.32 -10.83
CA TRP A 106 8.19 4.88 -10.57
C TRP A 106 7.85 4.07 -11.83
N ILE A 107 6.85 4.51 -12.61
CA ILE A 107 6.47 3.88 -13.88
C ILE A 107 7.66 3.87 -14.84
N GLU A 108 8.34 5.00 -14.98
CA GLU A 108 9.49 5.16 -15.87
C GLU A 108 10.68 4.28 -15.43
N SER A 109 11.08 4.37 -14.16
CA SER A 109 12.22 3.60 -13.62
C SER A 109 12.06 2.09 -13.73
N ARG A 110 10.82 1.59 -13.76
CA ARG A 110 10.52 0.16 -13.91
C ARG A 110 10.07 -0.21 -15.33
N SER A 111 9.86 0.78 -16.19
CA SER A 111 9.30 0.68 -17.54
C SER A 111 7.97 -0.08 -17.58
N LEU A 112 7.04 0.28 -16.68
CA LEU A 112 5.75 -0.40 -16.57
C LEU A 112 4.83 -0.06 -17.75
N SER A 113 4.23 -1.08 -18.33
CA SER A 113 3.18 -0.95 -19.33
C SER A 113 1.80 -0.69 -18.70
N SER A 114 0.85 -0.22 -19.51
CA SER A 114 -0.52 0.08 -19.07
C SER A 114 -1.29 -1.14 -18.52
N LEU A 115 -0.91 -2.35 -18.93
CA LEU A 115 -1.54 -3.61 -18.54
C LEU A 115 -0.93 -4.23 -17.29
N GLU A 116 0.18 -3.69 -16.80
CA GLU A 116 0.84 -4.17 -15.59
C GLU A 116 0.25 -3.54 -14.34
N TYR A 117 0.36 -4.29 -13.23
CA TYR A 117 0.09 -3.75 -11.92
C TYR A 117 1.04 -2.61 -11.60
N LEU A 118 0.51 -1.54 -11.03
CA LEU A 118 1.28 -0.38 -10.60
C LEU A 118 2.35 -0.76 -9.57
N PHE A 119 2.04 -1.74 -8.71
CA PHE A 119 2.98 -2.28 -7.72
C PHE A 119 3.16 -3.79 -7.93
N PRO A 120 3.99 -4.20 -8.90
CA PRO A 120 4.17 -5.61 -9.24
C PRO A 120 4.88 -6.38 -8.14
N SER A 121 4.57 -7.67 -8.04
CA SER A 121 5.26 -8.60 -7.15
C SER A 121 6.66 -8.87 -7.66
N ARG A 122 7.63 -9.00 -6.74
CA ARG A 122 8.98 -9.46 -7.06
C ARG A 122 9.07 -10.99 -7.22
N SER A 123 8.13 -11.73 -6.64
CA SER A 123 8.17 -13.20 -6.58
C SER A 123 7.13 -13.90 -7.45
N LYS A 124 6.11 -13.17 -7.94
CA LYS A 124 5.05 -13.71 -8.79
C LYS A 124 4.99 -12.90 -10.07
N LEU A 125 5.44 -13.50 -11.17
CA LEU A 125 5.35 -12.88 -12.50
C LEU A 125 3.89 -12.54 -12.82
N GLY A 126 3.66 -11.33 -13.36
CA GLY A 126 2.32 -10.82 -13.67
C GLY A 126 1.42 -10.61 -12.45
N GLY A 127 1.94 -10.76 -11.22
CA GLY A 127 1.18 -10.51 -9.99
C GLY A 127 1.49 -9.15 -9.38
N HIS A 128 0.65 -8.73 -8.43
CA HIS A 128 0.87 -7.54 -7.60
C HIS A 128 1.42 -7.90 -6.22
N ILE A 129 1.95 -6.91 -5.48
CA ILE A 129 2.30 -7.11 -4.08
C ILE A 129 1.09 -7.59 -3.27
N THR A 130 1.29 -8.54 -2.37
CA THR A 130 0.18 -9.04 -1.55
C THR A 130 -0.22 -8.02 -0.48
N THR A 131 -1.46 -8.05 -0.02
CA THR A 131 -1.92 -7.20 1.09
C THR A 131 -1.07 -7.40 2.36
N ARG A 132 -0.59 -8.63 2.59
CA ARG A 132 0.32 -8.94 3.71
C ARG A 132 1.69 -8.28 3.51
N HIS A 133 2.22 -8.29 2.29
CA HIS A 133 3.47 -7.59 1.98
C HIS A 133 3.30 -6.08 2.14
N TYR A 134 2.21 -5.50 1.63
CA TYR A 134 1.86 -4.11 1.85
C TYR A 134 1.81 -3.76 3.36
N GLY A 135 1.14 -4.58 4.17
CA GLY A 135 1.12 -4.36 5.63
C GLY A 135 2.50 -4.40 6.29
N ARG A 136 3.43 -5.23 5.79
CA ARG A 136 4.84 -5.23 6.26
C ARG A 136 5.60 -3.99 5.83
N ILE A 137 5.35 -3.49 4.63
CA ILE A 137 5.92 -2.24 4.12
C ILE A 137 5.46 -1.07 5.01
N VAL A 138 4.15 -0.96 5.26
CA VAL A 138 3.58 0.07 6.16
C VAL A 138 4.19 -0.04 7.55
N LYS A 139 4.28 -1.25 8.12
CA LYS A 139 4.93 -1.48 9.41
C LYS A 139 6.36 -0.93 9.42
N SER A 140 7.14 -1.21 8.36
CA SER A 140 8.51 -0.70 8.24
C SER A 140 8.58 0.83 8.17
N TRP A 141 7.63 1.50 7.54
CA TRP A 141 7.58 2.96 7.48
C TRP A 141 7.23 3.57 8.84
N VAL A 142 6.29 2.97 9.57
CA VAL A 142 5.90 3.44 10.90
C VAL A 142 7.04 3.24 11.91
N THR A 143 7.69 2.08 11.88
CA THR A 143 8.87 1.82 12.74
C THR A 143 10.06 2.72 12.39
N SER A 144 10.22 3.16 11.13
CA SER A 144 11.35 4.05 10.78
C SER A 144 11.23 5.45 11.38
N ILE A 145 10.05 5.81 11.89
CA ILE A 145 9.80 7.06 12.60
C ILE A 145 9.60 6.86 14.11
N ASP A 146 10.07 5.72 14.64
CA ASP A 146 10.08 5.38 16.06
C ASP A 146 8.67 5.27 16.69
N LEU A 147 7.65 4.99 15.88
CA LEU A 147 6.31 4.66 16.34
C LEU A 147 6.09 3.15 16.48
N ASP A 148 5.28 2.75 17.46
CA ASP A 148 4.84 1.36 17.63
C ASP A 148 3.69 1.03 16.65
N PRO A 149 3.90 0.09 15.70
CA PRO A 149 3.02 -0.12 14.55
C PRO A 149 1.75 -0.97 14.76
#